data_AF-A0A7X6GGB7-F1
#
_entry.id   AF-A0A7X6GGB7-F1
#
_cell.length_a   1.000
_cell.length_b   1.000
_cell.length_c   1.000
_cell.angle_alpha   90.00
_cell.angle_beta   90.00
_cell.angle_gamma   90.00
#
_symmetry.space_group_name_H-M   'P 1'
#
loop_
_entity.id
_entity.type
_entity.pdbx_description
1 polymer ?
#
loop_
_entity_poly.entity_id
_entity_poly.type
_entity_poly.pdbx_seq_one_letter_code
_entity_poly.pdbx_strand_id
1 'polypeptide(L)'
;MTFVKDTISLPEKGILHTVNKRFHDALNERKSAFKDAFTRGEYQVVIRVDDRIMFVTGEQQRNFTVVSEDYHHIKAIAHLPLLMMYTSQQRERRELAESFAKMNAHPLFKSCTDAIERWLNNTEEGGLLNISSLKEELQPIFAKAMDTVAQHEVEKTVEVLNTLREESSLPLDKTYFVVFGSHQARYKQLGKMIIQRWFNQQLSCYGSVDHHVKYCEGGNSIDDAYELLSTALASSELAHTFLGDQYALNQDVVTQTAERHISQFWPK
;
A
#
# COMPACT_ATOMS: atom_id res chain seq x y z
N MET A 1 14.60 28.42 12.65
CA MET A 1 14.46 26.99 12.29
C MET A 1 15.67 26.27 12.84
N THR A 2 15.49 25.51 13.92
CA THR A 2 16.56 24.69 14.48
C THR A 2 16.58 23.38 13.70
N PHE A 3 17.60 23.19 12.86
CA PHE A 3 17.79 21.90 12.18
C PHE A 3 18.15 20.87 13.25
N VAL A 4 17.37 19.78 13.32
CA VAL A 4 17.78 18.59 14.08
C VAL A 4 19.07 18.10 13.43
N LYS A 5 20.16 18.08 14.21
CA LYS A 5 21.47 17.66 13.71
C LYS A 5 21.39 16.17 13.37
N ASP A 6 21.73 15.82 12.14
CA ASP A 6 21.77 14.42 11.70
C ASP A 6 22.86 13.67 12.49
N THR A 7 22.42 12.71 13.30
CA THR A 7 23.29 11.93 14.19
C THR A 7 23.84 10.67 13.56
N ILE A 8 23.50 10.35 12.29
CA ILE A 8 23.99 9.16 11.57
C ILE A 8 25.54 9.13 11.54
N SER A 9 26.16 10.30 11.54
CA SER A 9 27.62 10.47 11.49
C SER A 9 28.33 10.52 12.85
N LEU A 10 27.60 10.39 13.96
CA LEU A 10 28.21 10.37 15.30
C LEU A 10 28.81 8.98 15.61
N PRO A 11 29.99 8.91 16.25
CA PRO A 11 30.84 10.02 16.67
C PRO A 11 31.56 10.70 15.50
N GLU A 12 31.74 12.03 15.56
CA GLU A 12 32.30 12.86 14.47
C GLU A 12 33.83 12.75 14.31
N LYS A 13 34.55 12.21 15.30
CA LYS A 13 36.03 12.12 15.31
C LYS A 13 36.52 10.85 16.02
N GLY A 14 37.78 10.49 15.78
CA GLY A 14 38.45 9.37 16.44
C GLY A 14 38.23 8.02 15.74
N ILE A 15 38.72 6.94 16.35
CA ILE A 15 38.71 5.61 15.71
C ILE A 15 37.30 5.07 15.45
N LEU A 16 36.34 5.40 16.33
CA LEU A 16 34.94 5.01 16.18
C LEU A 16 34.27 5.71 14.99
N HIS A 17 34.65 6.96 14.68
CA HIS A 17 34.20 7.65 13.47
C HIS A 17 34.67 6.90 12.21
N THR A 18 35.94 6.52 12.17
CA THR A 18 36.53 5.78 11.05
C THR A 18 35.86 4.41 10.86
N VAL A 19 35.58 3.70 11.96
CA VAL A 19 34.87 2.42 11.92
C VAL A 19 33.43 2.61 11.43
N ASN A 20 32.69 3.57 11.99
CA ASN A 20 31.31 3.84 11.57
C ASN A 20 31.22 4.24 10.10
N LYS A 21 32.12 5.12 9.64
CA LYS A 21 32.20 5.50 8.24
C LYS A 21 32.48 4.29 7.32
N ARG A 22 33.49 3.48 7.64
CA ARG A 22 33.81 2.28 6.86
C ARG A 22 32.66 1.27 6.84
N PHE A 23 31.93 1.13 7.94
CA PHE A 23 30.74 0.30 7.99
C PHE A 23 29.66 0.81 7.04
N HIS A 24 29.35 2.11 7.06
CA HIS A 24 28.38 2.70 6.13
C HIS A 24 28.82 2.63 4.68
N ASP A 25 30.12 2.83 4.39
CA ASP A 25 30.69 2.67 3.05
C ASP A 25 30.49 1.22 2.54
N ALA A 26 30.88 0.22 3.34
CA ALA A 26 30.70 -1.20 2.99
C ALA A 26 29.22 -1.60 2.87
N LEU A 27 28.34 -1.07 3.73
CA LEU A 27 26.91 -1.29 3.64
C LEU A 27 26.33 -0.71 2.34
N ASN A 28 26.77 0.48 1.93
CA ASN A 28 26.34 1.10 0.68
C ASN A 28 26.85 0.33 -0.56
N GLU A 29 28.08 -0.19 -0.51
CA GLU A 29 28.60 -1.11 -1.54
C GLU A 29 27.72 -2.36 -1.66
N ARG A 30 27.31 -2.94 -0.51
CA ARG A 30 26.45 -4.14 -0.51
C ARG A 30 25.05 -3.86 -1.05
N LYS A 31 24.45 -2.73 -0.67
CA LYS A 31 23.16 -2.27 -1.24
C LYS A 31 23.26 -2.10 -2.76
N SER A 32 24.34 -1.47 -3.24
CA SER A 32 24.59 -1.28 -4.66
C SER A 32 24.69 -2.61 -5.40
N ALA A 33 25.37 -3.61 -4.82
CA ALA A 33 25.44 -4.95 -5.41
C ALA A 33 24.06 -5.63 -5.56
N PHE A 34 23.16 -5.46 -4.58
CA PHE A 34 21.77 -5.95 -4.70
C PHE A 34 20.99 -5.18 -5.77
N LYS A 35 21.15 -3.86 -5.83
CA LYS A 35 20.52 -3.02 -6.86
C LYS A 35 20.96 -3.45 -8.27
N ASP A 36 22.24 -3.75 -8.44
CA ASP A 36 22.77 -4.26 -9.71
C ASP A 36 22.21 -5.65 -10.03
N ALA A 37 22.03 -6.53 -9.04
CA ALA A 37 21.43 -7.85 -9.24
C ALA A 37 19.97 -7.77 -9.71
N PHE A 38 19.18 -6.85 -9.14
CA PHE A 38 17.83 -6.54 -9.63
C PHE A 38 17.86 -6.04 -11.09
N THR A 39 18.78 -5.13 -11.39
CA THR A 39 18.94 -4.55 -12.74
C THR A 39 19.39 -5.58 -13.78
N ARG A 40 20.16 -6.60 -13.37
CA ARG A 40 20.54 -7.74 -14.24
C ARG A 40 19.46 -8.80 -14.38
N GLY A 41 18.35 -8.70 -13.65
CA GLY A 41 17.27 -9.69 -13.67
C GLY A 41 17.59 -10.99 -12.93
N GLU A 42 18.53 -10.96 -11.98
CA GLU A 42 18.78 -12.10 -11.09
C GLU A 42 17.60 -12.37 -10.14
N TYR A 43 16.77 -11.34 -9.95
CA TYR A 43 15.54 -11.35 -9.16
C TYR A 43 14.39 -10.73 -9.96
N GLN A 44 13.19 -11.18 -9.66
CA GLN A 44 11.95 -10.58 -10.16
C GLN A 44 11.39 -9.64 -9.10
N VAL A 45 10.93 -8.46 -9.52
CA VAL A 45 10.25 -7.49 -8.65
C VAL A 45 8.83 -7.24 -9.16
N VAL A 46 7.86 -7.41 -8.27
CA VAL A 46 6.45 -7.16 -8.50
C VAL A 46 6.05 -5.92 -7.72
N ILE A 47 5.66 -4.85 -8.41
CA ILE A 47 5.36 -3.56 -7.79
C ILE A 47 3.88 -3.26 -7.96
N ARG A 48 3.15 -3.13 -6.85
CA ARG A 48 1.77 -2.63 -6.82
C ARG A 48 1.76 -1.12 -6.59
N VAL A 49 1.29 -0.37 -7.58
CA VAL A 49 1.15 1.09 -7.52
C VAL A 49 -0.24 1.47 -8.00
N ASP A 50 -1.04 2.05 -7.11
CA ASP A 50 -2.41 2.51 -7.39
C ASP A 50 -3.28 1.45 -8.04
N ASP A 51 -3.59 1.62 -9.33
CA ASP A 51 -4.42 0.76 -10.16
C ASP A 51 -3.62 -0.29 -10.95
N ARG A 52 -2.29 -0.24 -10.91
CA ARG A 52 -1.40 -1.09 -11.71
C ARG A 52 -0.57 -2.05 -10.88
N ILE A 53 -0.18 -3.14 -11.53
CA ILE A 53 0.89 -4.04 -11.08
C ILE A 53 1.94 -4.06 -12.18
N MET A 54 3.19 -3.87 -11.77
CA MET A 54 4.35 -3.88 -12.65
C MET A 54 5.19 -5.11 -12.34
N PHE A 55 5.62 -5.83 -13.36
CA PHE A 55 6.57 -6.91 -13.26
C PHE A 55 7.87 -6.47 -13.90
N VAL A 56 8.94 -6.58 -13.15
CA VAL A 56 10.27 -6.14 -13.57
C VAL A 56 11.25 -7.28 -13.37
N THR A 57 11.91 -7.70 -14.45
CA THR A 57 12.98 -8.70 -14.43
C THR A 57 14.10 -8.19 -15.34
N GLY A 58 15.11 -7.57 -14.74
CA GLY A 58 16.16 -6.86 -15.47
C GLY A 58 15.56 -5.75 -16.34
N GLU A 59 15.87 -5.76 -17.64
CA GLU A 59 15.32 -4.79 -18.59
C GLU A 59 13.86 -5.06 -19.00
N GLN A 60 13.33 -6.25 -18.69
CA GLN A 60 11.96 -6.59 -19.04
C GLN A 60 10.98 -5.98 -18.05
N GLN A 61 10.05 -5.17 -18.57
CA GLN A 61 8.97 -4.59 -17.80
C GLN A 61 7.62 -4.92 -18.46
N ARG A 62 6.66 -5.37 -17.64
CA ARG A 62 5.25 -5.50 -18.04
C ARG A 62 4.36 -4.82 -17.03
N ASN A 63 3.33 -4.15 -17.52
CA ASN A 63 2.37 -3.43 -16.69
C ASN A 63 0.98 -4.01 -16.90
N PHE A 64 0.27 -4.25 -15.81
CA PHE A 64 -1.09 -4.77 -15.80
C PHE A 64 -1.97 -3.80 -15.05
N THR A 65 -3.11 -3.47 -15.63
CA THR A 65 -4.15 -2.71 -14.94
C THR A 65 -5.03 -3.69 -14.16
N VAL A 66 -5.09 -3.48 -12.85
CA VAL A 66 -5.85 -4.31 -11.90
C VAL A 66 -7.27 -3.77 -11.69
N VAL A 67 -7.45 -2.48 -11.96
CA VAL A 67 -8.69 -1.78 -11.66
C VAL A 67 -9.37 -1.36 -12.97
N SER A 68 -10.62 -1.76 -13.17
CA SER A 68 -11.40 -1.41 -14.35
C SER A 68 -12.08 -0.04 -14.24
N GLU A 69 -12.59 0.47 -15.36
CA GLU A 69 -13.46 1.66 -15.38
C GLU A 69 -14.68 1.47 -14.45
N ASP A 70 -15.27 0.27 -14.43
CA ASP A 70 -16.39 -0.08 -13.55
C ASP A 70 -16.04 0.06 -12.06
N TYR A 71 -14.82 -0.28 -11.65
CA TYR A 71 -14.38 -0.03 -10.27
C TYR A 71 -14.41 1.46 -9.95
N HIS A 72 -13.91 2.31 -10.86
CA HIS A 72 -13.88 3.74 -10.63
C HIS A 72 -15.29 4.33 -10.57
N HIS A 73 -16.20 3.83 -11.41
CA HIS A 73 -17.62 4.15 -11.33
C HIS A 73 -18.22 3.75 -9.99
N ILE A 74 -18.06 2.50 -9.54
CA ILE A 74 -18.64 2.04 -8.26
C ILE A 74 -18.00 2.78 -7.06
N LYS A 75 -16.70 3.08 -7.11
CA LYS A 75 -16.02 3.89 -6.11
C LYS A 75 -16.58 5.32 -6.04
N ALA A 76 -16.97 5.91 -7.17
CA ALA A 76 -17.57 7.24 -7.20
C ALA A 76 -18.92 7.30 -6.45
N ILE A 77 -19.69 6.21 -6.44
CA ILE A 77 -20.94 6.09 -5.66
C ILE A 77 -20.70 6.40 -4.18
N ALA A 78 -19.60 5.93 -3.61
CA ALA A 78 -19.28 6.17 -2.20
C ALA A 78 -18.85 7.60 -1.89
N HIS A 79 -18.40 8.37 -2.88
CA HIS A 79 -17.97 9.76 -2.72
C HIS A 79 -19.13 10.74 -2.92
N LEU A 80 -20.13 10.37 -3.72
CA LEU A 80 -21.23 11.25 -4.09
C LEU A 80 -21.98 11.82 -2.86
N PRO A 81 -22.38 11.03 -1.85
CA PRO A 81 -23.06 11.59 -0.69
C PRO A 81 -22.17 12.42 0.22
N LEU A 82 -20.86 12.13 0.28
CA LEU A 82 -19.90 13.01 0.96
C LEU A 82 -19.85 14.37 0.27
N LEU A 83 -19.76 14.39 -1.06
CA LEU A 83 -19.83 15.63 -1.84
C LEU A 83 -21.14 16.39 -1.56
N MET A 84 -22.28 15.70 -1.56
CA MET A 84 -23.59 16.29 -1.27
C MET A 84 -23.68 16.91 0.14
N MET A 85 -23.00 16.33 1.13
CA MET A 85 -22.93 16.89 2.49
C MET A 85 -22.13 18.19 2.55
N TYR A 86 -21.09 18.32 1.73
CA TYR A 86 -20.25 19.53 1.66
C TYR A 86 -20.80 20.59 0.69
N THR A 87 -21.74 20.22 -0.19
CA THR A 87 -22.45 21.16 -1.05
C THR A 87 -23.53 21.92 -0.26
N SER A 88 -23.34 23.23 -0.12
CA SER A 88 -24.20 24.09 0.70
C SER A 88 -25.51 24.48 0.02
N GLN A 89 -25.53 24.57 -1.32
CA GLN A 89 -26.71 25.01 -2.06
C GLN A 89 -27.58 23.81 -2.51
N GLN A 90 -28.89 23.88 -2.26
CA GLN A 90 -29.82 22.83 -2.69
C GLN A 90 -29.90 22.67 -4.21
N ARG A 91 -29.77 23.76 -4.96
CA ARG A 91 -29.69 23.75 -6.43
C ARG A 91 -28.49 22.94 -6.92
N GLU A 92 -27.30 23.23 -6.40
CA GLU A 92 -26.07 22.50 -6.77
C GLU A 92 -26.18 21.00 -6.43
N ARG A 93 -26.82 20.65 -5.30
CA ARG A 93 -27.10 19.24 -4.95
C ARG A 93 -28.01 18.55 -5.98
N ARG A 94 -29.06 19.24 -6.45
CA ARG A 94 -29.96 18.71 -7.49
C ARG A 94 -29.24 18.54 -8.83
N GLU A 95 -28.47 19.54 -9.26
CA GLU A 95 -27.69 19.48 -10.51
C GLU A 95 -26.65 18.35 -10.48
N LEU A 96 -26.01 18.13 -9.32
CA LEU A 96 -25.09 17.00 -9.11
C LEU A 96 -25.85 15.66 -9.17
N ALA A 97 -27.00 15.52 -8.51
CA ALA A 97 -27.77 14.28 -8.50
C ALA A 97 -28.23 13.89 -9.92
N GLU A 98 -28.72 14.87 -10.69
CA GLU A 98 -29.10 14.68 -12.09
C GLU A 98 -27.92 14.28 -12.98
N SER A 99 -26.75 14.90 -12.76
CA SER A 99 -25.52 14.56 -13.48
C SER A 99 -25.06 13.13 -13.19
N PHE A 100 -25.16 12.69 -11.93
CA PHE A 100 -24.85 11.32 -11.53
C PHE A 100 -25.87 10.30 -12.06
N ALA A 101 -27.15 10.64 -12.10
CA ALA A 101 -28.20 9.77 -12.66
C ALA A 101 -27.96 9.48 -14.15
N LYS A 102 -27.40 10.43 -14.89
CA LYS A 102 -27.06 10.28 -16.33
C LYS A 102 -25.89 9.33 -16.57
N MET A 103 -25.04 9.04 -15.58
CA MET A 103 -23.88 8.16 -15.79
C MET A 103 -24.30 6.72 -16.13
N ASN A 104 -25.47 6.25 -15.66
CA ASN A 104 -26.07 4.91 -15.91
C ASN A 104 -25.06 3.75 -16.05
N ALA A 105 -23.94 3.82 -15.32
CA ALA A 105 -22.78 2.95 -15.55
C ALA A 105 -22.89 1.64 -14.76
N HIS A 106 -23.68 1.62 -13.68
CA HIS A 106 -23.86 0.44 -12.85
C HIS A 106 -25.23 0.48 -12.14
N PRO A 107 -25.91 -0.65 -11.88
CA PRO A 107 -27.22 -0.67 -11.24
C PRO A 107 -27.27 0.05 -9.88
N LEU A 108 -26.15 0.08 -9.15
CA LEU A 108 -26.04 0.79 -7.86
C LEU A 108 -26.12 2.31 -7.99
N PHE A 109 -25.80 2.89 -9.16
CA PHE A 109 -25.94 4.34 -9.37
C PHE A 109 -27.40 4.75 -9.23
N LYS A 110 -28.30 4.03 -9.90
CA LYS A 110 -29.73 4.29 -9.84
C LYS A 110 -30.24 4.22 -8.41
N SER A 111 -29.89 3.17 -7.67
CA SER A 111 -30.29 3.04 -6.27
C SER A 111 -29.77 4.19 -5.40
N CYS A 112 -28.55 4.66 -5.64
CA CYS A 112 -27.96 5.79 -4.93
C CYS A 112 -28.65 7.12 -5.28
N THR A 113 -28.90 7.38 -6.56
CA THR A 113 -29.56 8.60 -7.02
C THR A 113 -31.00 8.66 -6.56
N ASP A 114 -31.74 7.54 -6.61
CA ASP A 114 -33.12 7.47 -6.12
C ASP A 114 -33.20 7.79 -4.62
N ALA A 115 -32.22 7.32 -3.82
CA ALA A 115 -32.13 7.64 -2.38
C ALA A 115 -31.81 9.13 -2.15
N ILE A 116 -30.90 9.69 -2.93
CA ILE A 116 -30.56 11.12 -2.87
C ILE A 116 -31.75 11.99 -3.27
N GLU A 117 -32.48 11.63 -4.33
CA GLU A 117 -33.66 12.36 -4.77
C GLU A 117 -34.78 12.34 -3.72
N ARG A 118 -35.07 11.18 -3.13
CA ARG A 118 -36.03 11.07 -2.02
C ARG A 118 -35.62 11.98 -0.86
N TRP A 119 -34.34 11.97 -0.49
CA TRP A 119 -33.84 12.84 0.57
C TRP A 119 -33.94 14.33 0.22
N LEU A 120 -33.58 14.72 -1.00
CA LEU A 120 -33.69 16.12 -1.47
C LEU A 120 -35.13 16.62 -1.52
N ASN A 121 -36.09 15.74 -1.83
CA ASN A 121 -37.52 16.07 -1.86
C ASN A 121 -38.14 16.15 -0.47
N ASN A 122 -37.55 15.47 0.52
CA ASN A 122 -37.97 15.51 1.92
C ASN A 122 -37.22 16.58 2.75
N THR A 123 -36.34 17.36 2.12
CA THR A 123 -35.59 18.45 2.77
C THR A 123 -36.17 19.79 2.31
N GLU A 124 -36.81 20.53 3.22
CA GLU A 124 -37.30 21.88 2.95
C GLU A 124 -36.16 22.85 2.59
N GLU A 125 -36.44 23.82 1.72
CA GLU A 125 -35.51 24.92 1.40
C GLU A 125 -35.16 25.69 2.69
N GLY A 126 -33.90 25.63 3.11
CA GLY A 126 -33.41 26.28 4.34
C GLY A 126 -33.59 25.47 5.63
N GLY A 127 -34.12 24.24 5.57
CA GLY A 127 -34.25 23.33 6.70
C GLY A 127 -32.93 22.67 7.11
N LEU A 128 -32.85 22.22 8.37
CA LEU A 128 -31.75 21.39 8.86
C LEU A 128 -31.73 20.07 8.09
N LEU A 129 -30.58 19.74 7.50
CA LEU A 129 -30.38 18.50 6.75
C LEU A 129 -30.55 17.29 7.67
N ASN A 130 -31.57 16.46 7.43
CA ASN A 130 -31.68 15.16 8.09
C ASN A 130 -30.68 14.18 7.46
N ILE A 131 -29.43 14.28 7.88
CA ILE A 131 -28.33 13.42 7.39
C ILE A 131 -28.53 11.96 7.83
N SER A 132 -29.23 11.73 8.94
CA SER A 132 -29.47 10.39 9.48
C SER A 132 -30.33 9.53 8.55
N SER A 133 -31.40 10.09 7.97
CA SER A 133 -32.24 9.33 7.03
C SER A 133 -31.51 9.00 5.73
N LEU A 134 -30.72 9.94 5.19
CA LEU A 134 -29.88 9.68 4.02
C LEU A 134 -28.83 8.60 4.30
N LYS A 135 -28.21 8.64 5.49
CA LYS A 135 -27.24 7.62 5.91
C LYS A 135 -27.86 6.23 5.93
N GLU A 136 -29.05 6.07 6.52
CA GLU A 136 -29.73 4.77 6.62
C GLU A 136 -30.07 4.18 5.24
N GLU A 137 -30.55 5.02 4.30
CA GLU A 137 -30.82 4.56 2.93
C GLU A 137 -29.54 4.21 2.14
N LEU A 138 -28.47 4.98 2.33
CA LEU A 138 -27.22 4.79 1.59
C LEU A 138 -26.36 3.66 2.14
N GLN A 139 -26.43 3.37 3.44
CA GLN A 139 -25.59 2.36 4.08
C GLN A 139 -25.60 0.99 3.38
N PRO A 140 -26.76 0.38 3.03
CA PRO A 140 -26.77 -0.90 2.30
C PRO A 140 -26.23 -0.77 0.86
N ILE A 141 -26.44 0.37 0.21
CA ILE A 141 -25.94 0.64 -1.15
C ILE A 141 -24.41 0.73 -1.13
N PHE A 142 -23.86 1.44 -0.15
CA PHE A 142 -22.43 1.56 0.06
C PHE A 142 -21.76 0.25 0.45
N ALA A 143 -22.38 -0.52 1.34
CA ALA A 143 -21.87 -1.84 1.70
C ALA A 143 -21.74 -2.72 0.45
N LYS A 144 -22.77 -2.76 -0.39
CA LYS A 144 -22.75 -3.52 -1.65
C LYS A 144 -21.73 -2.97 -2.65
N ALA A 145 -21.61 -1.65 -2.79
CA ALA A 145 -20.62 -1.03 -3.65
C ALA A 145 -19.19 -1.36 -3.23
N MET A 146 -18.89 -1.27 -1.93
CA MET A 146 -17.57 -1.59 -1.36
C MET A 146 -17.23 -3.06 -1.50
N ASP A 147 -18.20 -3.95 -1.30
CA ASP A 147 -18.02 -5.39 -1.45
C ASP A 147 -17.72 -5.76 -2.92
N THR A 148 -18.49 -5.21 -3.87
CA THR A 148 -18.23 -5.42 -5.31
C THR A 148 -16.85 -4.89 -5.73
N VAL A 149 -16.48 -3.70 -5.25
CA VAL A 149 -15.17 -3.09 -5.51
C VAL A 149 -14.03 -3.94 -4.95
N ALA A 150 -14.17 -4.42 -3.71
CA ALA A 150 -13.18 -5.28 -3.09
C ALA A 150 -13.05 -6.62 -3.82
N GLN A 151 -14.19 -7.24 -4.18
CA GLN A 151 -14.21 -8.50 -4.93
C GLN A 151 -13.48 -8.36 -6.27
N HIS A 152 -13.81 -7.34 -7.07
CA HIS A 152 -13.14 -7.10 -8.36
C HIS A 152 -11.63 -6.88 -8.20
N GLU A 153 -11.21 -6.10 -7.20
CA GLU A 153 -9.78 -5.86 -6.96
C GLU A 153 -9.05 -7.14 -6.54
N VAL A 154 -9.67 -7.98 -5.70
CA VAL A 154 -9.13 -9.29 -5.30
C VAL A 154 -9.00 -10.21 -6.51
N GLU A 155 -10.07 -10.42 -7.26
CA GLU A 155 -10.11 -11.32 -8.41
C GLU A 155 -9.07 -10.91 -9.45
N LYS A 156 -9.03 -9.62 -9.82
CA LYS A 156 -8.12 -9.16 -10.86
C LYS A 156 -6.66 -9.16 -10.41
N THR A 157 -6.39 -8.83 -9.13
CA THR A 157 -5.04 -8.94 -8.57
C THR A 157 -4.56 -10.39 -8.61
N VAL A 158 -5.38 -11.33 -8.18
CA VAL A 158 -5.03 -12.76 -8.16
C VAL A 158 -4.84 -13.30 -9.57
N GLU A 159 -5.70 -12.93 -10.52
CA GLU A 159 -5.55 -13.27 -11.95
C GLU A 159 -4.17 -12.82 -12.47
N VAL A 160 -3.82 -11.55 -12.26
CA VAL A 160 -2.54 -10.97 -12.70
C VAL A 160 -1.35 -11.67 -12.03
N LEU A 161 -1.43 -11.98 -10.73
CA LEU A 161 -0.38 -12.70 -10.01
C LEU A 161 -0.23 -14.15 -10.50
N ASN A 162 -1.33 -14.83 -10.83
CA ASN A 162 -1.29 -16.18 -11.39
C ASN A 162 -0.67 -16.18 -12.79
N THR A 163 -1.03 -15.21 -13.65
CA THR A 163 -0.39 -15.03 -14.96
C THR A 163 1.12 -14.84 -14.82
N LEU A 164 1.57 -14.00 -13.88
CA LEU A 164 3.00 -13.88 -13.58
C LEU A 164 3.62 -15.21 -13.20
N ARG A 165 2.95 -15.97 -12.34
CA ARG A 165 3.51 -17.22 -11.83
C ARG A 165 3.70 -18.25 -12.94
N GLU A 166 2.77 -18.31 -13.88
CA GLU A 166 2.84 -19.20 -15.04
C GLU A 166 3.91 -18.76 -16.05
N GLU A 167 4.09 -17.45 -16.23
CA GLU A 167 5.01 -16.89 -17.22
C GLU A 167 6.44 -16.70 -16.70
N SER A 168 6.64 -16.65 -15.37
CA SER A 168 7.95 -16.38 -14.78
C SER A 168 8.87 -17.60 -14.85
N SER A 169 10.07 -17.38 -15.39
CA SER A 169 11.16 -18.37 -15.36
C SER A 169 11.87 -18.43 -14.00
N LEU A 170 11.63 -17.48 -13.11
CA LEU A 170 12.29 -17.40 -11.81
C LEU A 170 11.48 -18.12 -10.72
N PRO A 171 12.15 -18.82 -9.79
CA PRO A 171 11.49 -19.40 -8.63
C PRO A 171 11.02 -18.30 -7.66
N LEU A 172 9.99 -18.59 -6.85
CA LEU A 172 9.34 -17.60 -5.98
C LEU A 172 10.27 -17.04 -4.88
N ASP A 173 11.29 -17.79 -4.46
CA ASP A 173 12.34 -17.34 -3.55
C ASP A 173 13.23 -16.25 -4.18
N LYS A 174 13.19 -16.09 -5.50
CA LYS A 174 13.81 -14.97 -6.23
C LYS A 174 12.82 -13.89 -6.65
N THR A 175 11.57 -13.96 -6.16
CA THR A 175 10.55 -12.96 -6.42
C THR A 175 10.32 -12.11 -5.19
N TYR A 176 10.35 -10.79 -5.37
CA TYR A 176 10.06 -9.80 -4.34
C TYR A 176 8.86 -8.96 -4.73
N PHE A 177 8.06 -8.55 -3.74
CA PHE A 177 6.86 -7.77 -3.90
C PHE A 177 7.00 -6.44 -3.16
N VAL A 178 6.64 -5.35 -3.82
CA VAL A 178 6.60 -4.02 -3.22
C VAL A 178 5.22 -3.43 -3.42
N VAL A 179 4.61 -2.96 -2.33
CA VAL A 179 3.32 -2.28 -2.36
C VAL A 179 3.53 -0.82 -1.98
N PHE A 180 3.30 0.09 -2.92
CA PHE A 180 3.43 1.52 -2.66
C PHE A 180 2.13 2.11 -2.12
N GLY A 181 2.19 2.53 -0.85
CA GLY A 181 1.22 3.27 -0.05
C GLY A 181 1.02 4.72 -0.51
N SER A 182 -0.20 5.26 -0.43
CA SER A 182 -0.39 6.71 -0.30
C SER A 182 -0.37 7.08 1.20
N HIS A 183 0.02 8.32 1.55
CA HIS A 183 0.06 8.81 2.94
C HIS A 183 -1.29 8.77 3.67
N GLN A 184 -2.40 8.44 2.99
CA GLN A 184 -3.67 8.16 3.65
C GLN A 184 -3.76 6.66 3.97
N ALA A 185 -3.46 6.34 5.22
CA ALA A 185 -3.28 5.02 5.83
C ALA A 185 -4.37 3.94 5.62
N ARG A 186 -5.42 4.19 4.82
CA ARG A 186 -6.57 3.28 4.66
C ARG A 186 -6.74 2.70 3.26
N TYR A 187 -6.12 3.28 2.23
CA TYR A 187 -6.48 2.94 0.84
C TYR A 187 -5.68 1.76 0.23
N LYS A 188 -4.57 1.32 0.84
CA LYS A 188 -3.65 0.33 0.22
C LYS A 188 -3.30 -0.89 1.07
N GLN A 189 -4.05 -1.13 2.15
CA GLN A 189 -3.92 -2.39 2.90
C GLN A 189 -4.44 -3.59 2.10
N LEU A 190 -5.48 -3.42 1.26
CA LEU A 190 -6.06 -4.52 0.50
C LEU A 190 -5.04 -5.17 -0.45
N GLY A 191 -4.32 -4.37 -1.25
CA GLY A 191 -3.28 -4.89 -2.15
C GLY A 191 -2.17 -5.64 -1.42
N LYS A 192 -1.71 -5.13 -0.26
CA LYS A 192 -0.75 -5.83 0.59
C LYS A 192 -1.32 -7.15 1.11
N MET A 193 -2.55 -7.15 1.63
CA MET A 193 -3.22 -8.34 2.15
C MET A 193 -3.41 -9.42 1.07
N ILE A 194 -3.82 -9.03 -0.14
CA ILE A 194 -4.00 -9.96 -1.26
C ILE A 194 -2.66 -10.61 -1.61
N ILE A 195 -1.60 -9.81 -1.82
CA ILE A 195 -0.28 -10.33 -2.19
C ILE A 195 0.29 -11.22 -1.09
N GLN A 196 0.22 -10.80 0.18
CA GLN A 196 0.68 -11.62 1.30
C GLN A 196 -0.09 -12.94 1.39
N ARG A 197 -1.42 -12.93 1.20
CA ARG A 197 -2.25 -14.13 1.23
C ARG A 197 -1.95 -15.05 0.05
N TRP A 198 -1.86 -14.50 -1.16
CA TRP A 198 -1.52 -15.22 -2.38
C TRP A 198 -0.15 -15.87 -2.27
N PHE A 199 0.88 -15.12 -1.86
CA PHE A 199 2.25 -15.61 -1.73
C PHE A 199 2.36 -16.72 -0.67
N ASN A 200 1.69 -16.57 0.47
CA ASN A 200 1.58 -17.62 1.49
C ASN A 200 0.99 -18.93 0.96
N GLN A 201 0.01 -18.87 0.06
CA GLN A 201 -0.60 -20.08 -0.51
C GLN A 201 0.34 -20.81 -1.47
N GLN A 202 1.28 -20.09 -2.10
CA GLN A 202 2.25 -20.70 -3.01
C GLN A 202 3.42 -21.35 -2.27
N LEU A 203 3.73 -20.88 -1.06
CA LEU A 203 4.85 -21.37 -0.25
C LEU A 203 4.36 -22.39 0.77
N SER A 204 4.37 -23.66 0.38
CA SER A 204 4.17 -24.77 1.32
C SER A 204 5.40 -25.03 2.22
N CYS A 205 6.55 -24.35 2.01
CA CYS A 205 7.79 -24.71 2.73
C CYS A 205 8.96 -23.70 2.79
N TYR A 206 8.88 -22.45 2.31
CA TYR A 206 10.06 -21.57 2.29
C TYR A 206 9.80 -20.13 2.76
N GLY A 207 10.52 -19.71 3.81
CA GLY A 207 10.68 -18.30 4.19
C GLY A 207 9.45 -17.64 4.82
N SER A 208 9.67 -16.51 5.48
CA SER A 208 8.60 -15.65 5.99
C SER A 208 8.23 -14.63 4.91
N VAL A 209 6.92 -14.44 4.72
CA VAL A 209 6.35 -13.50 3.74
C VAL A 209 6.86 -12.08 3.91
N ASP A 210 7.21 -11.68 5.14
CA ASP A 210 7.75 -10.35 5.42
C ASP A 210 9.15 -10.15 4.84
N HIS A 211 9.85 -11.22 4.45
CA HIS A 211 11.10 -11.11 3.69
C HIS A 211 10.84 -10.68 2.23
N HIS A 212 9.82 -11.24 1.60
CA HIS A 212 9.53 -11.04 0.18
C HIS A 212 8.58 -9.87 -0.10
N VAL A 213 7.65 -9.56 0.81
CA VAL A 213 6.63 -8.53 0.62
C VAL A 213 6.94 -7.30 1.44
N LYS A 214 7.25 -6.19 0.79
CA LYS A 214 7.54 -4.89 1.41
C LYS A 214 6.44 -3.88 1.13
N TYR A 215 6.25 -2.97 2.08
CA TYR A 215 5.35 -1.84 1.96
C TYR A 215 6.15 -0.56 2.17
N CYS A 216 5.91 0.45 1.33
CA CYS A 216 6.54 1.75 1.44
C CYS A 216 5.52 2.84 1.15
N GLU A 217 5.48 3.86 2.01
CA GLU A 217 4.67 5.05 1.78
C GLU A 217 5.46 6.05 0.96
N GLY A 218 4.86 6.58 -0.12
CA GLY A 218 5.46 7.65 -0.91
C GLY A 218 6.40 7.22 -2.05
N GLY A 219 6.72 5.93 -2.18
CA GLY A 219 7.41 5.41 -3.37
C GLY A 219 6.47 5.37 -4.59
N ASN A 220 7.01 5.57 -5.79
CA ASN A 220 6.23 5.51 -7.03
C ASN A 220 7.00 4.97 -8.26
N SER A 221 8.28 4.63 -8.10
CA SER A 221 9.14 4.20 -9.19
C SER A 221 9.78 2.83 -8.96
N ILE A 222 10.34 2.25 -10.03
CA ILE A 222 11.14 1.01 -9.95
C ILE A 222 12.39 1.25 -9.11
N ASP A 223 13.02 2.43 -9.25
CA ASP A 223 14.18 2.80 -8.44
C ASP A 223 13.87 2.85 -6.95
N ASP A 224 12.72 3.40 -6.55
CA ASP A 224 12.28 3.40 -5.15
C ASP A 224 12.10 1.97 -4.63
N ALA A 225 11.58 1.07 -5.46
CA ALA A 225 11.40 -0.33 -5.09
C ALA A 225 12.75 -1.03 -4.93
N TYR A 226 13.71 -0.77 -5.83
CA TYR A 226 15.05 -1.33 -5.74
C TYR A 226 15.82 -0.78 -4.54
N GLU A 227 15.68 0.51 -4.21
CA GLU A 227 16.29 1.11 -3.03
C GLU A 227 15.75 0.49 -1.73
N LEU A 228 14.42 0.34 -1.66
CA LEU A 228 13.74 -0.31 -0.53
C LEU A 228 14.20 -1.76 -0.36
N LEU A 229 14.21 -2.53 -1.45
CA LEU A 229 14.57 -3.95 -1.42
C LEU A 229 16.06 -4.16 -1.15
N SER A 230 16.95 -3.41 -1.78
CA SER A 230 18.40 -3.51 -1.56
C SER A 230 18.77 -3.17 -0.12
N THR A 231 18.15 -2.13 0.47
CA THR A 231 18.31 -1.82 1.89
C THR A 231 17.81 -2.96 2.77
N ALA A 232 16.61 -3.49 2.50
CA ALA A 232 16.05 -4.57 3.30
C ALA A 232 16.88 -5.86 3.22
N LEU A 233 17.40 -6.22 2.04
CA LEU A 233 18.22 -7.40 1.83
C LEU A 233 19.60 -7.28 2.49
N ALA A 234 20.26 -6.13 2.35
CA ALA A 234 21.54 -5.89 3.00
C ALA A 234 21.41 -5.93 4.54
N SER A 235 20.35 -5.32 5.09
CA SER A 235 20.05 -5.41 6.51
C SER A 235 19.70 -6.83 6.95
N SER A 236 18.92 -7.57 6.16
CA SER A 236 18.55 -8.96 6.45
C SER A 236 19.76 -9.89 6.47
N GLU A 237 20.70 -9.72 5.55
CA GLU A 237 21.94 -10.49 5.49
C GLU A 237 22.79 -10.24 6.73
N LEU A 238 23.02 -8.96 7.09
CA LEU A 238 23.76 -8.60 8.30
C LEU A 238 23.08 -9.14 9.57
N ALA A 239 21.77 -8.97 9.70
CA ALA A 239 21.01 -9.42 10.85
C ALA A 239 21.11 -10.95 11.01
N HIS A 240 20.95 -11.69 9.91
CA HIS A 240 21.07 -13.14 9.92
C HIS A 240 22.49 -13.60 10.28
N THR A 241 23.52 -13.00 9.68
CA THR A 241 24.93 -13.39 9.91
C THR A 241 25.38 -13.13 11.34
N PHE A 242 25.01 -11.98 11.94
CA PHE A 242 25.56 -11.55 13.22
C PHE A 242 24.63 -11.75 14.41
N LEU A 243 23.31 -11.75 14.20
CA LEU A 243 22.31 -11.84 15.26
C LEU A 243 21.52 -13.15 15.21
N GLY A 244 21.75 -13.99 14.19
CA GLY A 244 21.03 -15.25 13.99
C GLY A 244 19.56 -15.07 13.57
N ASP A 245 19.09 -13.83 13.45
CA ASP A 245 17.74 -13.46 13.10
C ASP A 245 17.74 -12.36 12.03
N GLN A 246 17.15 -12.67 10.88
CA GLN A 246 17.03 -11.77 9.72
C GLN A 246 16.20 -10.50 10.00
N TYR A 247 15.42 -10.47 11.08
CA TYR A 247 14.59 -9.32 11.47
C TYR A 247 15.23 -8.44 12.54
N ALA A 248 16.34 -8.86 13.13
CA ALA A 248 16.92 -8.19 14.30
C ALA A 248 17.46 -6.78 14.01
N LEU A 249 17.66 -6.40 12.74
CA LEU A 249 18.00 -5.03 12.34
C LEU A 249 16.81 -4.22 11.81
N ASN A 250 15.63 -4.84 11.62
CA ASN A 250 14.39 -4.11 11.32
C ASN A 250 13.74 -3.52 12.57
N GLN A 251 14.13 -4.02 13.74
CA GLN A 251 13.89 -3.40 15.03
C GLN A 251 15.22 -2.82 15.48
N ASP A 252 15.24 -1.59 16.00
CA ASP A 252 16.44 -1.05 16.62
C ASP A 252 16.90 -2.05 17.69
N VAL A 253 18.11 -2.61 17.55
CA VAL A 253 18.65 -3.69 18.41
C VAL A 253 18.58 -3.28 19.89
N VAL A 254 18.64 -1.97 20.13
CA VAL A 254 18.46 -1.38 21.46
C VAL A 254 17.04 -1.60 21.99
N THR A 255 16.00 -1.56 21.17
CA THR A 255 14.58 -1.68 21.57
C THR A 255 14.26 -3.00 22.25
N GLN A 256 14.78 -4.12 21.75
CA GLN A 256 14.56 -5.44 22.37
C GLN A 256 15.17 -5.53 23.79
N THR A 257 16.28 -4.82 24.03
CA THR A 257 16.88 -4.72 25.36
C THR A 257 16.23 -3.59 26.18
N ALA A 258 15.71 -2.56 25.50
CA ALA A 258 15.08 -1.40 26.10
C ALA A 258 13.78 -1.78 26.80
N GLU A 259 12.94 -2.67 26.26
CA GLU A 259 11.71 -3.11 26.94
C GLU A 259 12.01 -3.72 28.32
N ARG A 260 13.10 -4.49 28.43
CA ARG A 260 13.58 -5.06 29.69
C ARG A 260 14.03 -3.97 30.67
N HIS A 261 14.76 -2.96 30.19
CA HIS A 261 15.23 -1.85 31.03
C HIS A 261 14.13 -0.84 31.37
N ILE A 262 13.18 -0.58 30.47
CA ILE A 262 12.00 0.26 30.70
C ILE A 262 11.14 -0.34 31.80
N SER A 263 10.91 -1.66 31.75
CA SER A 263 10.18 -2.39 32.79
C SER A 263 10.88 -2.37 34.16
N GLN A 264 12.22 -2.22 34.18
CA GLN A 264 12.99 -2.04 35.41
C GLN A 264 12.99 -0.60 35.91
N PHE A 265 12.87 0.38 35.01
CA PHE A 265 12.87 1.80 35.34
C PHE A 265 11.50 2.28 35.85
N TRP A 266 10.42 1.67 35.36
CA TRP A 266 9.06 1.79 35.90
C TRP A 266 8.52 0.43 36.33
N PRO A 267 8.95 -0.09 37.49
CA PRO A 267 8.32 -1.27 38.08
C PRO A 267 6.86 -0.95 38.43
N LYS A 268 5.94 -1.87 38.11
CA LYS A 268 4.54 -1.79 38.54
C LYS A 268 4.40 -1.78 40.05
#